data_AF-A0A2U2X879-F1
#
_entry.id   AF-A0A2U2X879-F1
#
_cell.length_a   1.000
_cell.length_b   1.000
_cell.length_c   1.000
_cell.angle_alpha   90.00
_cell.angle_beta   90.00
_cell.angle_gamma   90.00
#
_symmetry.space_group_name_H-M   'P 1'
#
loop_
_entity.id
_entity.type
_entity.pdbx_description
1 polymer ?
#
loop_
_entity_poly.entity_id
_entity_poly.type
_entity_poly.pdbx_seq_one_letter_code
_entity_poly.pdbx_strand_id
1 'polypeptide(L)'
;MVILSKVKASTLMETLVATVLIVIVFILASMILNNLFSNSINNNTQAIETHLNELQYLKQHSQLELPYTANFQNWSIIIETYQENNQSITAFEATNRKTNKTVNFIQNANQ
;
A
#
# COMPACT_ATOMS: atom_id res chain seq x y z
N MET A 1 -49.81 47.27 3.55
CA MET A 1 -48.82 47.52 2.49
C MET A 1 -47.77 46.42 2.60
N VAL A 2 -47.74 45.48 1.64
CA VAL A 2 -46.77 44.38 1.64
C VAL A 2 -45.76 44.69 0.55
N ILE A 3 -44.53 44.99 0.94
CA ILE A 3 -43.43 45.29 0.02
C ILE A 3 -42.86 43.94 -0.42
N LEU A 4 -43.16 43.52 -1.66
CA LEU A 4 -42.42 42.43 -2.31
C LEU A 4 -41.07 43.00 -2.76
N SER A 5 -40.01 42.76 -1.99
CA SER A 5 -38.64 43.07 -2.41
C SER A 5 -38.24 42.11 -3.54
N LYS A 6 -38.21 42.59 -4.79
CA LYS A 6 -37.65 41.85 -5.92
C LYS A 6 -36.17 41.59 -5.65
N VAL A 7 -35.81 40.34 -5.34
CA VAL A 7 -34.41 39.90 -5.31
C VAL A 7 -33.86 40.09 -6.72
N LYS A 8 -32.77 40.87 -6.87
CA LYS A 8 -32.17 41.12 -8.19
C LYS A 8 -31.73 39.78 -8.78
N ALA A 9 -32.24 39.41 -9.96
CA ALA A 9 -31.91 38.15 -10.65
C ALA A 9 -30.39 37.91 -10.84
N SER A 10 -29.56 38.97 -10.78
CA SER A 10 -28.10 38.89 -10.78
C SER A 10 -27.55 37.99 -9.66
N THR A 11 -28.11 38.05 -8.45
CA THR A 11 -27.60 37.28 -7.32
C THR A 11 -27.86 35.78 -7.45
N LEU A 12 -28.93 35.40 -8.16
CA LEU A 12 -29.25 33.98 -8.42
C LEU A 12 -28.16 33.34 -9.30
N MET A 13 -27.78 33.99 -10.40
CA MET A 13 -26.75 33.48 -11.30
C MET A 13 -25.38 33.41 -10.62
N GLU A 14 -25.04 34.40 -9.80
CA GLU A 14 -23.80 34.41 -9.01
C GLU A 14 -23.76 33.26 -8.01
N THR A 15 -24.85 33.02 -7.27
CA THR A 15 -24.93 31.89 -6.33
C THR A 15 -24.88 30.54 -7.05
N LEU A 16 -25.50 30.41 -8.23
CA LEU A 16 -25.45 29.19 -9.03
C LEU A 16 -24.01 28.90 -9.45
N VAL A 17 -23.31 29.86 -10.04
CA VAL A 17 -21.92 29.68 -10.46
C VAL A 17 -21.04 29.31 -9.27
N ALA A 18 -21.19 30.00 -8.14
CA ALA A 18 -20.44 29.67 -6.92
C ALA A 18 -20.70 28.24 -6.44
N THR A 19 -21.95 27.78 -6.43
CA THR A 19 -22.28 26.39 -6.04
C THR A 19 -21.68 25.36 -7.01
N VAL A 20 -21.69 25.63 -8.31
CA VAL A 20 -21.05 24.75 -9.31
C VAL A 20 -19.54 24.67 -9.09
N LEU A 21 -18.88 25.80 -8.83
CA LEU A 21 -17.45 25.82 -8.53
C LEU A 21 -17.13 25.02 -7.27
N ILE A 22 -17.94 25.15 -6.21
CA ILE A 22 -17.77 24.38 -4.98
C ILE A 22 -17.91 22.88 -5.27
N VAL A 23 -18.94 22.47 -6.02
CA VAL A 23 -19.14 21.05 -6.39
C VAL A 23 -17.95 20.50 -7.19
N ILE A 24 -17.43 21.26 -8.15
CA ILE A 24 -16.24 20.86 -8.93
C ILE A 24 -15.03 20.65 -8.00
N VAL A 25 -14.77 21.58 -7.08
CA VAL A 25 -13.67 21.47 -6.13
C VAL A 25 -13.82 20.23 -5.26
N PHE A 26 -15.03 19.93 -4.77
CA PHE A 26 -15.27 18.71 -3.99
C PHE A 26 -15.01 17.44 -4.79
N ILE A 27 -15.47 17.38 -6.05
CA ILE A 27 -15.23 16.23 -6.92
C ILE A 27 -13.71 16.02 -7.12
N LEU A 28 -12.97 17.09 -7.40
CA LEU A 28 -11.51 17.02 -7.57
C LEU A 28 -10.82 16.57 -6.27
N ALA A 29 -11.21 17.13 -5.13
CA ALA A 29 -10.67 16.75 -3.83
C ALA A 29 -10.96 15.26 -3.51
N SER A 30 -12.17 14.78 -3.77
CA SER A 30 -12.53 13.37 -3.58
C SER A 30 -11.73 12.44 -4.49
N MET A 31 -11.51 12.82 -5.76
CA MET A 31 -10.66 12.04 -6.67
C MET A 31 -9.22 11.98 -6.19
N ILE A 32 -8.65 13.12 -5.76
CA ILE A 32 -7.30 13.18 -5.20
C ILE A 32 -7.20 12.28 -3.97
N LEU A 33 -8.16 12.40 -3.03
CA LEU A 33 -8.16 11.60 -1.80
C LEU A 33 -8.27 10.11 -2.10
N ASN A 34 -9.14 9.69 -3.02
CA ASN A 34 -9.30 8.30 -3.40
C ASN A 34 -8.00 7.72 -3.99
N ASN A 35 -7.33 8.50 -4.85
CA ASN A 35 -6.04 8.09 -5.41
C ASN A 35 -4.96 7.98 -4.34
N LEU A 36 -4.86 8.96 -3.43
CA LEU A 36 -3.91 8.91 -2.31
C LEU A 36 -4.16 7.71 -1.40
N PHE A 37 -5.42 7.45 -1.05
CA PHE A 37 -5.81 6.32 -0.21
C PHE A 37 -5.49 4.98 -0.86
N SER A 38 -5.89 4.81 -2.13
CA SER A 38 -5.59 3.60 -2.91
C SER A 38 -4.08 3.37 -3.02
N ASN A 39 -3.31 4.42 -3.31
CA ASN A 39 -1.87 4.32 -3.41
C ASN A 39 -1.22 3.97 -2.06
N SER A 40 -1.70 4.55 -0.96
CA SER A 40 -1.21 4.22 0.39
C SER A 40 -1.43 2.74 0.73
N ILE A 41 -2.62 2.19 0.46
CA ILE A 41 -2.92 0.77 0.70
C ILE A 41 -2.07 -0.14 -0.18
N ASN A 42 -1.98 0.16 -1.48
CA ASN A 42 -1.23 -0.68 -2.43
C ASN A 42 0.29 -0.66 -2.18
N ASN A 43 0.79 0.39 -1.54
CA ASN A 43 2.20 0.53 -1.19
C ASN A 43 2.52 0.09 0.25
N ASN A 44 1.52 -0.27 1.05
CA ASN A 44 1.76 -0.72 2.41
C ASN A 44 2.37 -2.14 2.40
N THR A 45 3.67 -2.21 2.68
CA THR A 45 4.45 -3.46 2.80
C THR A 45 4.59 -3.93 4.25
N GLN A 46 4.06 -3.19 5.23
CA GLN A 46 4.26 -3.46 6.66
C GLN A 46 3.81 -4.87 7.07
N ALA A 47 2.68 -5.35 6.53
CA ALA A 47 2.16 -6.68 6.84
C ALA A 47 3.09 -7.79 6.33
N ILE A 48 3.64 -7.66 5.11
CA ILE A 48 4.54 -8.66 4.56
C ILE A 48 5.92 -8.60 5.24
N GLU A 49 6.43 -7.40 5.53
CA GLU A 49 7.68 -7.23 6.29
C GLU A 49 7.59 -7.85 7.68
N THR A 50 6.47 -7.65 8.39
CA THR A 50 6.24 -8.26 9.71
C THR A 50 6.24 -9.79 9.62
N HIS A 51 5.56 -10.34 8.62
CA HIS A 51 5.50 -11.79 8.43
C HIS A 51 6.85 -12.38 8.02
N LEU A 52 7.62 -11.67 7.19
CA LEU A 52 8.98 -12.06 6.84
C LEU A 52 9.92 -12.06 8.06
N ASN A 53 9.79 -11.08 8.96
CA ASN A 53 10.53 -11.05 10.22
C ASN A 53 10.16 -12.23 11.14
N GLU A 54 8.90 -12.63 11.17
CA GLU A 54 8.44 -13.83 11.89
C GLU A 54 9.09 -15.09 11.31
N LEU A 55 9.10 -15.25 9.99
CA LEU A 55 9.76 -16.39 9.32
C LEU A 55 11.27 -16.41 9.58
N GLN A 56 11.91 -15.24 9.62
CA GLN A 56 13.31 -15.11 10.01
C GLN A 56 13.54 -15.59 11.45
N TYR A 57 12.68 -15.20 12.39
CA TYR A 57 12.74 -15.63 13.79
C TYR A 57 12.57 -17.15 13.92
N LEU A 58 11.60 -17.74 13.21
CA LEU A 58 11.38 -19.18 13.19
C LEU A 58 12.59 -19.94 12.64
N LYS A 59 13.22 -19.42 11.59
CA LYS A 59 14.47 -19.98 11.04
C LYS A 59 15.61 -19.95 12.06
N GLN A 60 15.78 -18.85 12.80
CA GLN A 60 16.81 -18.75 13.84
C GLN A 60 16.63 -19.79 14.95
N HIS A 61 15.38 -20.15 15.27
CA HIS A 61 15.06 -21.17 16.28
C HIS A 61 14.93 -22.58 15.70
N SER A 62 15.35 -22.79 14.44
CA SER A 62 15.26 -24.08 13.72
C SER A 62 13.83 -24.64 13.63
N GLN A 63 12.82 -23.77 13.64
CA GLN A 63 11.40 -24.10 13.51
C GLN A 63 10.87 -23.93 12.07
N LEU A 64 11.75 -23.55 11.14
CA LEU A 64 11.43 -23.38 9.72
C LEU A 64 12.29 -24.33 8.88
N GLU A 65 11.64 -25.24 8.15
CA GLU A 65 12.31 -26.10 7.18
C GLU A 65 12.51 -25.36 5.85
N LEU A 66 13.68 -25.52 5.24
CA LEU A 66 14.06 -24.88 3.97
C LEU A 66 14.30 -25.94 2.88
N PRO A 67 13.97 -25.66 1.60
CA PRO A 67 13.39 -24.42 1.09
C PRO A 67 11.91 -24.27 1.48
N TYR A 68 11.50 -23.02 1.72
CA TYR A 68 10.14 -22.71 2.13
C TYR A 68 9.44 -21.88 1.06
N THR A 69 8.21 -22.27 0.71
CA THR A 69 7.37 -21.50 -0.21
C THR A 69 5.98 -21.36 0.38
N ALA A 70 5.49 -20.12 0.44
CA ALA A 70 4.16 -19.84 0.96
C ALA A 70 3.49 -18.69 0.21
N ASN A 71 2.17 -18.65 0.29
CA ASN A 71 1.38 -17.52 -0.19
C ASN A 71 0.82 -16.77 1.03
N PHE A 72 1.18 -15.50 1.16
CA PHE A 72 0.64 -14.62 2.18
C PHE A 72 -0.17 -13.51 1.53
N GLN A 73 -1.50 -13.62 1.57
CA GLN A 73 -2.42 -12.69 0.91
C GLN A 73 -2.13 -12.54 -0.60
N ASN A 74 -1.62 -11.38 -1.03
CA ASN A 74 -1.23 -11.08 -2.40
C ASN A 74 0.27 -11.28 -2.66
N TRP A 75 1.02 -11.81 -1.71
CA TRP A 75 2.46 -12.02 -1.79
C TRP A 75 2.79 -13.50 -1.93
N SER A 76 3.71 -13.82 -2.83
CA SER A 76 4.35 -15.13 -2.94
C SER A 76 5.70 -15.05 -2.25
N ILE A 77 5.93 -15.90 -1.26
CA ILE A 77 7.13 -15.95 -0.44
C ILE A 77 7.95 -17.16 -0.85
N ILE A 78 9.24 -16.96 -1.07
CA ILE A 78 10.22 -17.99 -1.39
C ILE A 78 11.43 -17.76 -0.48
N ILE A 79 11.82 -18.79 0.26
CA ILE A 79 13.00 -18.76 1.12
C ILE A 79 13.91 -19.91 0.73
N GLU A 80 15.12 -19.57 0.30
CA GLU A 80 16.09 -20.52 -0.22
C GLU A 80 17.44 -20.31 0.46
N THR A 81 18.22 -21.38 0.53
CA THR A 81 19.60 -21.31 1.04
C THR A 81 20.55 -21.70 -0.07
N TYR A 82 21.55 -20.87 -0.31
CA TYR A 82 22.61 -21.13 -1.27
C TYR A 82 23.98 -20.93 -0.61
N GLN A 83 25.01 -21.47 -1.26
CA GLN A 83 26.40 -21.33 -0.81
C GLN A 83 27.08 -20.27 -1.67
N GLU A 84 27.60 -19.23 -1.03
CA GLU A 84 28.39 -18.19 -1.70
C GLU A 84 29.69 -18.01 -0.92
N ASN A 85 30.84 -18.08 -1.59
CA ASN A 85 32.16 -17.94 -0.97
C ASN A 85 32.38 -18.82 0.28
N ASN A 86 31.96 -20.08 0.22
CA ASN A 86 32.08 -21.06 1.32
C ASN A 86 31.26 -20.71 2.59
N GLN A 87 30.28 -19.80 2.46
CA GLN A 87 29.35 -19.41 3.52
C GLN A 87 27.92 -19.76 3.11
N SER A 88 27.15 -20.29 4.05
CA SER A 88 25.73 -20.58 3.85
C SER A 88 24.92 -19.28 4.03
N ILE A 89 24.16 -18.93 2.99
CA ILE A 89 23.35 -17.72 2.93
C ILE A 89 21.90 -18.12 2.74
N THR A 90 21.00 -17.57 3.55
CA THR A 90 19.56 -17.73 3.40
C THR A 90 18.97 -16.45 2.80
N ALA A 91 18.39 -16.56 1.60
CA ALA A 91 17.65 -15.47 0.97
C ALA A 91 16.16 -15.64 1.22
N PHE A 92 15.53 -14.56 1.64
CA PHE A 92 14.09 -14.46 1.82
C PHE A 92 13.56 -13.48 0.79
N GLU A 93 12.63 -13.93 -0.04
CA GLU A 93 12.03 -13.12 -1.08
C GLU A 93 10.51 -13.17 -0.96
N ALA A 94 9.87 -12.02 -1.04
CA ALA A 94 8.43 -11.90 -1.18
C ALA A 94 8.08 -11.04 -2.38
N THR A 95 7.31 -11.59 -3.31
CA THR A 95 6.89 -10.91 -4.54
C THR A 95 5.36 -10.74 -4.57
N ASN A 96 4.90 -9.50 -4.72
CA ASN A 96 3.49 -9.15 -4.80
C ASN A 96 2.91 -9.51 -6.17
N ARG A 97 1.91 -10.37 -6.19
CA ARG A 97 1.26 -10.89 -7.40
C ARG A 97 0.42 -9.86 -8.16
N LYS A 98 0.07 -8.74 -7.52
CA LYS A 98 -0.75 -7.67 -8.12
C LYS A 98 0.08 -6.50 -8.63
N THR A 99 1.13 -6.13 -7.90
CA THR A 99 1.95 -4.94 -8.20
C THR A 99 3.34 -5.27 -8.74
N ASN A 100 3.72 -6.56 -8.76
CA ASN A 100 5.07 -7.05 -9.09
C ASN A 100 6.18 -6.42 -8.23
N LYS A 101 5.83 -5.87 -7.06
CA LYS A 101 6.82 -5.40 -6.09
C LYS A 101 7.48 -6.57 -5.40
N THR A 102 8.78 -6.49 -5.21
CA THR A 102 9.55 -7.50 -4.50
C THR A 102 10.19 -6.89 -3.26
N VAL A 103 10.14 -7.62 -2.16
CA VAL A 103 10.85 -7.33 -0.91
C VAL A 103 11.77 -8.50 -0.66
N ASN A 104 13.07 -8.24 -0.57
CA ASN A 104 14.08 -9.27 -0.37
C ASN A 104 15.04 -8.88 0.76
N PHE A 105 15.48 -9.88 1.51
CA PHE A 105 16.55 -9.75 2.49
C PHE A 105 17.39 -11.00 2.53
N ILE A 106 18.65 -10.83 2.87
CA ILE A 106 19.65 -11.88 2.86
C ILE A 106 20.20 -12.00 4.28
N GLN A 107 20.27 -13.23 4.79
CA GLN A 107 20.85 -13.53 6.09
C GLN A 107 22.05 -14.46 5.92
N ASN A 108 23.22 -13.98 6.35
CA ASN A 108 24.43 -14.80 6.44
C ASN A 108 24.35 -15.71 7.68
N ALA A 109 24.83 -16.95 7.59
CA ALA A 109 24.88 -17.88 8.72
C ALA A 109 25.81 -17.47 9.89
N ASN A 110 26.41 -16.28 9.87
CA ASN A 110 27.36 -15.80 10.87
C ASN A 110 26.77 -14.69 11.74
N GLN A 111 25.76 -14.99 12.56
CA GLN A 111 25.51 -14.41 13.90
C GLN A 111 24.78 -15.43 14.76
#